data_AF-A0A0Q4M1D8-F1
#
_entry.id   AF-A0A0Q4M1D8-F1
#
_cell.length_a   1.000
_cell.length_b   1.000
_cell.length_c   1.000
_cell.angle_alpha   90.00
_cell.angle_beta   90.00
_cell.angle_gamma   90.00
#
_symmetry.space_group_name_H-M   'P 1'
#
loop_
_entity.id
_entity.type
_entity.pdbx_description
1 polymer ?
#
loop_
_entity_poly.entity_id
_entity_poly.type
_entity_poly.pdbx_seq_one_letter_code
_entity_poly.pdbx_strand_id
1 'polypeptide(L)'
;METFKIAVRKFAPFESAIRKFWDQYCEFSGCTVKLDMVVMDLHELYDKTISKKGLANGDFDIAHISTDWVLEGYSHQDFEVLNPYINKNKPEDFPRGWSKSLLTLQRFGWEVVGLPFHDGPECFIYRKDLFESELEQERFLAKYGKTLEVPKNWEDFHQIAQYFNRPEDNLYGSIFACYPDGHNTVFDFCLQLWTRGGSLTDKNGFIQLNTEESISGLDFYRKIVNDKTAVHPKSAEFESVAAGIAFSQGEAAMMINWFGFAAMCEVDANSKVKGKVDVGLLPAVEGKNSASLNVYWLYTIAKGSKNKDLAYDFLRFALAQEQDKQLTMEGGIGCRISTWNDPEINATIPYYHKLEMLHEVANMLPQKQNWAAIAAIIDQMVLQAVNTETPSEALVLDAQGQINKIDK
;
A
#
# COMPACT_ATOMS: atom_id res chain seq x y z
N MET A 1 37.89 -1.56 -10.97
CA MET A 1 36.76 -0.78 -11.51
C MET A 1 35.90 -0.40 -10.34
N GLU A 2 35.59 0.89 -10.20
CA GLU A 2 34.63 1.36 -9.21
C GLU A 2 33.27 0.72 -9.54
N THR A 3 32.58 0.21 -8.52
CA THR A 3 31.31 -0.50 -8.66
C THR A 3 30.26 0.31 -7.93
N PHE A 4 29.13 0.58 -8.58
CA PHE A 4 28.01 1.30 -8.01
C PHE A 4 26.94 0.29 -7.60
N LYS A 5 26.64 0.22 -6.30
CA LYS A 5 25.86 -0.89 -5.74
C LYS A 5 24.46 -0.44 -5.31
N ILE A 6 23.45 -1.15 -5.80
CA ILE A 6 22.05 -0.86 -5.47
C ILE A 6 21.43 -2.07 -4.77
N ALA A 7 20.89 -1.85 -3.57
CA ALA A 7 20.03 -2.82 -2.89
C ALA A 7 18.61 -2.74 -3.45
N VAL A 8 18.17 -3.82 -4.10
CA VAL A 8 16.91 -3.86 -4.85
C VAL A 8 15.95 -4.84 -4.17
N ARG A 9 14.73 -4.40 -3.88
CA ARG A 9 13.64 -5.27 -3.44
C ARG A 9 13.31 -6.24 -4.57
N LYS A 10 13.37 -7.54 -4.30
CA LYS A 10 12.98 -8.60 -5.22
C LYS A 10 11.52 -8.45 -5.61
N PHE A 11 11.34 -8.05 -6.86
CA PHE A 11 10.09 -7.83 -7.55
C PHE A 11 10.47 -7.62 -9.01
N ALA A 12 10.01 -8.49 -9.90
CA ALA A 12 10.50 -8.53 -11.28
C ALA A 12 10.43 -7.15 -12.00
N PRO A 13 9.38 -6.33 -11.81
CA PRO A 13 9.33 -4.97 -12.36
C PRO A 13 10.45 -4.05 -11.85
N PHE A 14 10.80 -4.11 -10.56
CA PHE A 14 11.91 -3.32 -9.99
C PHE A 14 13.26 -3.72 -10.55
N GLU A 15 13.48 -5.03 -10.69
CA GLU A 15 14.72 -5.57 -11.24
C GLU A 15 14.90 -5.18 -12.71
N SER A 16 13.84 -5.28 -13.49
CA SER A 16 13.83 -4.87 -14.90
C SER A 16 14.05 -3.37 -15.04
N ALA A 17 13.29 -2.56 -14.29
CA ALA A 17 13.34 -1.10 -14.35
C ALA A 17 14.71 -0.55 -13.97
N ILE A 18 15.29 -0.95 -12.82
CA ILE A 18 16.61 -0.45 -12.39
C ILE A 18 17.71 -0.76 -13.40
N ARG A 19 17.69 -1.95 -14.00
CA ARG A 19 18.67 -2.33 -15.01
C ARG A 19 18.56 -1.44 -16.24
N LYS A 20 17.34 -1.29 -16.77
CA LYS A 20 17.06 -0.43 -17.93
C LYS A 20 17.41 1.03 -17.65
N PHE A 21 17.03 1.56 -16.48
CA PHE A 21 17.32 2.94 -16.11
C PHE A 21 18.81 3.18 -15.99
N TRP A 22 19.58 2.25 -15.41
CA TRP A 22 21.02 2.41 -15.30
C TRP A 22 21.71 2.40 -16.67
N ASP A 23 21.30 1.51 -17.57
CA ASP A 23 21.86 1.43 -18.92
C ASP A 23 21.57 2.71 -19.71
N GLN A 24 20.32 3.19 -19.67
CA GLN A 24 19.90 4.45 -20.30
C GLN A 24 20.61 5.67 -19.67
N TYR A 25 20.76 5.67 -18.34
CA TYR A 25 21.49 6.73 -17.63
C TYR A 25 22.95 6.77 -18.07
N CYS A 26 23.61 5.62 -18.18
CA CYS A 26 25.00 5.54 -18.64
C CYS A 26 25.14 6.04 -20.09
N GLU A 27 24.21 5.67 -20.96
CA GLU A 27 24.18 6.15 -22.35
C GLU A 27 24.00 7.68 -22.42
N PHE A 28 23.09 8.23 -21.60
CA PHE A 28 22.81 9.66 -21.55
C PHE A 28 23.93 10.49 -20.92
N SER A 29 24.50 10.03 -19.80
CA SER A 29 25.48 10.80 -18.99
C SER A 29 26.93 10.55 -19.37
N GLY A 30 27.21 9.46 -20.11
CA GLY A 30 28.58 8.97 -20.32
C GLY A 30 29.17 8.26 -19.10
N CYS A 31 28.35 7.89 -18.11
CA CYS A 31 28.78 7.09 -16.97
C CYS A 31 29.36 5.74 -17.45
N THR A 32 30.51 5.36 -16.88
CA THR A 32 31.20 4.09 -17.19
C THR A 32 31.31 3.18 -15.97
N VAL A 33 30.66 3.55 -14.86
CA VAL A 33 30.69 2.81 -13.61
C VAL A 33 29.84 1.54 -13.76
N LYS A 34 30.36 0.42 -13.28
CA LYS A 34 29.65 -0.86 -13.36
C LYS A 34 28.58 -0.91 -12.27
N LEU A 35 27.34 -1.22 -12.66
CA LEU A 35 26.26 -1.53 -11.73
C LEU A 35 26.44 -2.91 -11.08
N ASP A 36 26.25 -2.95 -9.77
CA ASP A 36 26.07 -4.18 -8.98
C ASP A 36 24.71 -4.12 -8.28
N MET A 37 23.73 -4.80 -8.85
CA MET A 37 22.40 -4.94 -8.24
C MET A 37 22.39 -6.14 -7.30
N VAL A 38 22.04 -5.89 -6.04
CA VAL A 38 21.83 -6.94 -5.04
C VAL A 38 20.34 -7.07 -4.80
N VAL A 39 19.73 -8.07 -5.42
CA VAL A 39 18.29 -8.35 -5.33
C VAL A 39 18.00 -9.20 -4.09
N MET A 40 17.06 -8.75 -3.24
CA MET A 40 16.80 -9.36 -1.93
C MET A 40 15.31 -9.42 -1.61
N ASP A 41 14.91 -10.49 -0.91
CA ASP A 41 13.58 -10.59 -0.30
C ASP A 41 13.42 -9.58 0.86
N LEU A 42 12.18 -9.33 1.32
CA LEU A 42 11.84 -8.18 2.16
C LEU A 42 12.66 -8.14 3.45
N HIS A 43 12.69 -9.28 4.13
CA HIS A 43 13.41 -9.45 5.39
C HIS A 43 14.93 -9.35 5.19
N GLU A 44 15.47 -9.92 4.11
CA GLU A 44 16.90 -9.84 3.80
C GLU A 44 17.31 -8.40 3.46
N LEU A 45 16.49 -7.70 2.68
CA LEU A 45 16.70 -6.29 2.34
C LEU A 45 16.73 -5.43 3.60
N TYR A 46 15.71 -5.54 4.46
CA TYR A 46 15.68 -4.85 5.75
C TYR A 46 16.92 -5.17 6.60
N ASP A 47 17.25 -6.45 6.74
CA ASP A 47 18.36 -6.91 7.57
C ASP A 47 19.71 -6.34 7.08
N LYS A 48 19.99 -6.41 5.77
CA LYS A 48 21.26 -5.92 5.22
C LYS A 48 21.35 -4.40 5.12
N THR A 49 20.23 -3.69 4.96
CA THR A 49 20.25 -2.23 4.79
C THR A 49 20.19 -1.49 6.12
N ILE A 50 19.24 -1.83 6.99
CA ILE A 50 18.92 -1.11 8.23
C ILE A 50 19.51 -1.81 9.46
N SER A 51 19.07 -3.05 9.75
CA SER A 51 19.46 -3.78 10.98
C SER A 51 20.97 -3.93 11.12
N LYS A 52 21.66 -4.31 10.03
CA LYS A 52 23.12 -4.48 9.97
C LYS A 52 23.86 -3.21 9.53
N LYS A 53 23.18 -2.06 9.47
CA LYS A 53 23.78 -0.76 9.16
C LYS A 53 24.44 -0.68 7.79
N GLY A 54 24.02 -1.50 6.81
CA GLY A 54 24.69 -1.53 5.50
C GLY A 54 24.67 -0.19 4.80
N LEU A 55 23.62 0.62 4.97
CA LEU A 55 23.56 1.96 4.40
C LEU A 55 24.44 2.97 5.17
N ALA A 56 24.48 2.92 6.50
CA ALA A 56 25.42 3.73 7.28
C ALA A 56 26.88 3.39 6.98
N ASN A 57 27.19 2.11 6.77
CA ASN A 57 28.54 1.61 6.50
C ASN A 57 29.01 1.86 5.05
N GLY A 58 28.08 2.13 4.12
CA GLY A 58 28.38 2.30 2.70
C GLY A 58 28.55 0.97 1.94
N ASP A 59 27.91 -0.09 2.43
CA ASP A 59 27.85 -1.39 1.73
C ASP A 59 27.04 -1.30 0.43
N PHE A 60 26.19 -0.28 0.31
CA PHE A 60 25.39 0.08 -0.86
C PHE A 60 25.49 1.58 -1.11
N ASP A 61 25.23 2.01 -2.35
CA ASP A 61 25.12 3.42 -2.71
C ASP A 61 23.67 3.90 -2.66
N ILE A 62 22.75 3.08 -3.19
CA ILE A 62 21.30 3.31 -3.20
C ILE A 62 20.59 2.09 -2.63
N ALA A 63 19.46 2.31 -1.96
CA ALA A 63 18.54 1.23 -1.59
C ALA A 63 17.08 1.58 -1.86
N HIS A 64 16.32 0.56 -2.25
CA HIS A 64 14.86 0.56 -2.17
C HIS A 64 14.47 0.39 -0.69
N ILE A 65 13.72 1.33 -0.15
CA ILE A 65 13.32 1.32 1.26
C ILE A 65 11.81 1.51 1.36
N SER A 66 11.14 0.59 2.06
CA SER A 66 9.73 0.76 2.44
C SER A 66 9.62 1.89 3.45
N THR A 67 8.56 2.69 3.35
CA THR A 67 8.27 3.74 4.32
C THR A 67 8.14 3.25 5.76
N ASP A 68 7.84 1.97 5.97
CA ASP A 68 7.77 1.35 7.30
C ASP A 68 9.11 1.37 8.05
N TRP A 69 10.23 1.40 7.32
CA TRP A 69 11.58 1.32 7.90
C TRP A 69 12.26 2.69 8.01
N VAL A 70 11.67 3.72 7.40
CA VAL A 70 12.33 5.01 7.19
C VAL A 70 12.62 5.73 8.50
N LEU A 71 11.73 5.64 9.49
CA LEU A 71 11.99 6.24 10.80
C LEU A 71 13.19 5.59 11.51
N GLU A 72 13.23 4.25 11.52
CA GLU A 72 14.32 3.50 12.14
C GLU A 72 15.65 3.85 11.46
N GLY A 73 15.68 3.75 10.13
CA GLY A 73 16.87 4.08 9.34
C GLY A 73 17.33 5.52 9.53
N TYR A 74 16.41 6.48 9.61
CA TYR A 74 16.74 7.88 9.89
C TYR A 74 17.38 8.04 11.27
N SER A 75 16.82 7.40 12.29
CA SER A 75 17.30 7.47 13.68
C SER A 75 18.68 6.82 13.84
N HIS A 76 18.96 5.86 12.96
CA HIS A 76 20.23 5.18 12.82
C HIS A 76 21.26 5.92 11.97
N GLN A 77 20.88 7.03 11.33
CA GLN A 77 21.69 7.77 10.35
C GLN A 77 22.09 6.89 9.15
N ASP A 78 21.21 6.00 8.71
CA ASP A 78 21.44 5.11 7.59
C ASP A 78 21.37 5.86 6.24
N PHE A 79 20.67 6.99 6.17
CA PHE A 79 20.41 7.72 4.93
C PHE A 79 21.18 9.03 4.83
N GLU A 80 21.55 9.41 3.61
CA GLU A 80 21.99 10.76 3.29
C GLU A 80 20.82 11.74 3.24
N VAL A 81 21.02 12.95 3.75
CA VAL A 81 20.03 14.03 3.67
C VAL A 81 20.06 14.65 2.28
N LEU A 82 18.94 14.58 1.56
CA LEU A 82 18.86 14.94 0.15
C LEU A 82 18.67 16.45 -0.09
N ASN A 83 18.36 17.24 0.93
CA ASN A 83 18.10 18.68 0.77
C ASN A 83 19.21 19.47 0.06
N PRO A 84 20.52 19.28 0.34
CA PRO A 84 21.57 19.99 -0.38
C PRO A 84 21.54 19.71 -1.89
N TYR A 85 21.23 18.47 -2.26
CA TYR A 85 21.12 18.02 -3.64
C TYR A 85 19.85 18.53 -4.31
N ILE A 86 18.70 18.45 -3.63
CA ILE A 86 17.40 18.95 -4.12
C ILE A 86 17.42 20.46 -4.31
N ASN A 87 18.02 21.21 -3.38
CA ASN A 87 18.12 22.66 -3.49
C ASN A 87 19.03 23.10 -4.64
N LYS A 88 20.08 22.33 -4.94
CA LYS A 88 20.99 22.59 -6.06
C LYS A 88 20.36 22.21 -7.40
N ASN A 89 19.75 21.02 -7.48
CA ASN A 89 19.17 20.47 -8.69
C ASN A 89 17.98 19.58 -8.33
N LYS A 90 16.79 20.16 -8.23
CA LYS A 90 15.54 19.47 -7.87
C LYS A 90 15.10 18.46 -8.93
N PRO A 91 14.59 17.26 -8.56
CA PRO A 91 13.97 16.36 -9.52
C PRO A 91 12.91 17.12 -10.34
N GLU A 92 12.66 16.65 -11.56
CA GLU A 92 11.66 17.24 -12.45
C GLU A 92 10.33 17.44 -11.67
N ASP A 93 9.67 18.59 -11.84
CA ASP A 93 8.43 18.98 -11.15
C ASP A 93 8.41 18.95 -9.61
N PHE A 94 9.49 18.60 -8.91
CA PHE A 94 9.47 18.46 -7.46
C PHE A 94 9.15 19.81 -6.76
N PRO A 95 8.28 19.84 -5.73
CA PRO A 95 7.52 18.70 -5.17
C PRO A 95 6.17 18.43 -5.87
N ARG A 96 5.76 19.26 -6.83
CA ARG A 96 4.42 19.23 -7.44
C ARG A 96 4.16 18.05 -8.39
N GLY A 97 5.20 17.30 -8.77
CA GLY A 97 5.06 16.08 -9.55
C GLY A 97 4.46 14.90 -8.78
N TRP A 98 4.39 14.99 -7.45
CA TRP A 98 3.88 13.95 -6.54
C TRP A 98 2.70 14.47 -5.73
N SER A 99 1.83 13.55 -5.28
CA SER A 99 0.84 13.86 -4.25
C SER A 99 1.55 14.22 -2.93
N LYS A 100 0.88 15.00 -2.07
CA LYS A 100 1.42 15.36 -0.76
C LYS A 100 1.59 14.14 0.15
N SER A 101 0.70 13.16 0.04
CA SER A 101 0.77 11.92 0.82
C SER A 101 2.06 11.14 0.51
N LEU A 102 2.55 11.14 -0.73
CA LEU A 102 3.82 10.53 -1.07
C LEU A 102 5.06 11.31 -0.61
N LEU A 103 4.90 12.52 -0.08
CA LEU A 103 6.00 13.39 0.34
C LEU A 103 6.17 13.53 1.86
N THR A 104 5.48 12.69 2.63
CA THR A 104 5.37 12.85 4.09
C THR A 104 6.34 11.96 4.88
N LEU A 105 6.33 10.64 4.67
CA LEU A 105 7.04 9.69 5.55
C LEU A 105 8.57 9.75 5.45
N GLN A 106 9.10 10.30 4.36
CA GLN A 106 10.54 10.50 4.17
C GLN A 106 11.07 11.79 4.80
N ARG A 107 10.22 12.57 5.47
CA ARG A 107 10.54 13.93 5.92
C ARG A 107 10.61 14.01 7.44
N PHE A 108 11.77 14.41 7.95
CA PHE A 108 12.02 14.63 9.38
C PHE A 108 12.34 16.09 9.63
N GLY A 109 11.33 16.86 10.02
CA GLY A 109 11.41 18.32 10.08
C GLY A 109 11.63 18.94 8.69
N TRP A 110 12.83 19.46 8.44
CA TRP A 110 13.21 19.98 7.12
C TRP A 110 13.98 18.97 6.28
N GLU A 111 14.47 17.87 6.87
CA GLU A 111 15.31 16.89 6.21
C GLU A 111 14.46 15.90 5.39
N VAL A 112 14.90 15.61 4.17
CA VAL A 112 14.31 14.62 3.26
C VAL A 112 15.36 13.55 3.00
N VAL A 113 15.03 12.27 3.25
CA VAL A 113 16.00 11.17 3.17
C VAL A 113 15.77 10.16 2.04
N GLY A 114 14.69 10.35 1.28
CA GLY A 114 14.37 9.51 0.14
C GLY A 114 13.41 10.19 -0.83
N LEU A 115 13.28 9.63 -2.02
CA LEU A 115 12.38 10.09 -3.06
C LEU A 115 11.44 8.95 -3.50
N PRO A 116 10.12 9.16 -3.59
CA PRO A 116 9.16 8.09 -3.90
C PRO A 116 9.24 7.68 -5.35
N PHE A 117 9.31 6.38 -5.60
CA PHE A 117 9.33 5.82 -6.96
C PHE A 117 8.27 4.76 -7.22
N HIS A 118 7.74 4.14 -6.17
CA HIS A 118 6.64 3.19 -6.30
C HIS A 118 5.63 3.37 -5.19
N ASP A 119 4.37 3.44 -5.57
CA ASP A 119 3.22 3.64 -4.69
C ASP A 119 2.30 2.41 -4.69
N GLY A 120 1.42 2.31 -3.72
CA GLY A 120 0.42 1.26 -3.70
C GLY A 120 -0.53 1.53 -2.56
N PRO A 121 -1.51 2.42 -2.70
CA PRO A 121 -2.51 2.64 -1.68
C PRO A 121 -3.50 1.48 -1.65
N GLU A 122 -4.04 1.17 -0.47
CA GLU A 122 -5.19 0.29 -0.38
C GLU A 122 -6.45 0.98 -0.90
N CYS A 123 -7.23 0.25 -1.69
CA CYS A 123 -8.44 0.75 -2.32
C CYS A 123 -9.54 -0.31 -2.33
N PHE A 124 -10.76 0.14 -2.61
CA PHE A 124 -11.86 -0.76 -2.89
C PHE A 124 -11.79 -1.21 -4.35
N ILE A 125 -11.66 -2.51 -4.58
CA ILE A 125 -11.53 -3.14 -5.89
C ILE A 125 -12.80 -3.94 -6.15
N TYR A 126 -13.43 -3.74 -7.30
CA TYR A 126 -14.70 -4.42 -7.61
C TYR A 126 -14.81 -4.80 -9.09
N ARG A 127 -15.67 -5.80 -9.32
CA ARG A 127 -16.02 -6.30 -10.65
C ARG A 127 -17.07 -5.41 -11.31
N LYS A 128 -16.64 -4.36 -12.02
CA LYS A 128 -17.57 -3.42 -12.69
C LYS A 128 -18.55 -4.12 -13.62
N ASP A 129 -18.15 -5.22 -14.26
CA ASP A 129 -19.05 -6.00 -15.13
C ASP A 129 -20.22 -6.65 -14.38
N LEU A 130 -20.07 -6.98 -13.10
CA LEU A 130 -21.16 -7.46 -12.25
C LEU A 130 -22.08 -6.31 -11.81
N PHE A 131 -21.50 -5.16 -11.47
CA PHE A 131 -22.27 -3.98 -11.04
C PHE A 131 -23.01 -3.30 -12.22
N GLU A 132 -22.46 -3.36 -13.43
CA GLU A 132 -23.03 -2.79 -14.65
C GLU A 132 -23.97 -3.76 -15.39
N SER A 133 -24.08 -5.02 -14.94
CA SER A 133 -24.98 -6.00 -15.55
C SER A 133 -26.45 -5.65 -15.34
N GLU A 134 -27.19 -5.43 -16.44
CA GLU A 134 -28.65 -5.16 -16.40
C GLU A 134 -29.41 -6.25 -15.62
N LEU A 135 -29.01 -7.51 -15.79
CA LEU A 135 -29.62 -8.64 -15.09
C LEU A 135 -29.38 -8.58 -13.57
N GLU A 136 -28.18 -8.21 -13.14
CA GLU A 136 -27.86 -8.07 -11.72
C GLU A 136 -28.57 -6.84 -11.12
N GLN A 137 -28.68 -5.75 -11.88
CA GLN A 137 -29.47 -4.57 -11.52
C GLN A 137 -30.95 -4.93 -11.26
N GLU A 138 -31.59 -5.62 -12.20
CA GLU A 138 -32.99 -6.05 -12.08
C GLU A 138 -33.21 -7.00 -10.88
N ARG A 139 -32.33 -7.98 -10.71
CA ARG A 139 -32.40 -8.97 -9.63
C ARG A 139 -32.19 -8.34 -8.26
N PHE A 140 -31.23 -7.44 -8.14
CA PHE A 140 -30.95 -6.73 -6.89
C PHE A 140 -32.12 -5.82 -6.51
N LEU A 141 -32.68 -5.09 -7.47
CA LEU A 141 -33.87 -4.26 -7.27
C LEU A 141 -35.09 -5.10 -6.86
N ALA A 142 -35.33 -6.24 -7.51
CA ALA A 142 -36.42 -7.13 -7.15
C ALA A 142 -36.27 -7.74 -5.74
N LYS A 143 -35.03 -8.06 -5.33
CA LYS A 143 -34.75 -8.68 -4.02
C LYS A 143 -34.78 -7.68 -2.87
N TYR A 144 -34.25 -6.47 -3.07
CA TYR A 144 -34.00 -5.51 -1.99
C TYR A 144 -34.73 -4.18 -2.14
N GLY A 145 -35.43 -3.94 -3.25
CA GLY A 145 -36.15 -2.69 -3.50
C GLY A 145 -35.25 -1.47 -3.70
N LYS A 146 -33.96 -1.67 -3.99
CA LYS A 146 -32.95 -0.62 -4.23
C LYS A 146 -32.07 -0.96 -5.43
N THR A 147 -31.57 0.07 -6.12
CA THR A 147 -30.63 -0.07 -7.24
C THR A 147 -29.30 -0.64 -6.75
N LEU A 148 -28.63 -1.45 -7.58
CA LEU A 148 -27.29 -1.94 -7.28
C LEU A 148 -26.28 -0.83 -7.59
N GLU A 149 -25.66 -0.28 -6.56
CA GLU A 149 -24.58 0.70 -6.69
C GLU A 149 -23.30 0.17 -6.03
N VAL A 150 -22.16 0.73 -6.45
CA VAL A 150 -20.88 0.57 -5.74
C VAL A 150 -21.08 1.03 -4.27
N PRO A 151 -20.78 0.18 -3.26
CA PRO A 151 -21.13 0.48 -1.87
C PRO A 151 -20.38 1.69 -1.33
N LYS A 152 -21.13 2.65 -0.76
CA LYS A 152 -20.57 3.85 -0.12
C LYS A 152 -20.49 3.71 1.40
N ASN A 153 -21.19 2.73 1.98
CA ASN A 153 -21.17 2.41 3.39
C ASN A 153 -21.04 0.91 3.63
N TRP A 154 -20.63 0.55 4.85
CA TRP A 154 -20.31 -0.83 5.22
C TRP A 154 -21.54 -1.76 5.27
N GLU A 155 -22.74 -1.23 5.50
CA GLU A 155 -23.98 -2.02 5.46
C GLU A 155 -24.32 -2.42 4.03
N ASP A 156 -24.25 -1.47 3.08
CA ASP A 156 -24.40 -1.76 1.66
C ASP A 156 -23.33 -2.73 1.17
N PHE A 157 -22.06 -2.55 1.59
CA PHE A 157 -20.99 -3.50 1.29
C PHE A 157 -21.37 -4.92 1.75
N HIS A 158 -21.80 -5.07 3.01
CA HIS A 158 -22.14 -6.38 3.56
C HIS A 158 -23.33 -7.01 2.81
N GLN A 159 -24.38 -6.25 2.54
CA GLN A 159 -25.55 -6.72 1.80
C GLN A 159 -25.25 -7.10 0.35
N ILE A 160 -24.40 -6.32 -0.33
CA ILE A 160 -23.97 -6.60 -1.71
C ILE A 160 -23.07 -7.84 -1.73
N ALA A 161 -22.19 -8.00 -0.74
CA ALA A 161 -21.40 -9.22 -0.60
C ALA A 161 -22.32 -10.45 -0.45
N GLN A 162 -23.33 -10.38 0.42
CA GLN A 162 -24.33 -11.45 0.55
C GLN A 162 -25.12 -11.73 -0.73
N TYR A 163 -25.36 -10.71 -1.55
CA TYR A 163 -26.06 -10.84 -2.81
C TYR A 163 -25.26 -11.60 -3.88
N PHE A 164 -23.98 -11.27 -4.01
CA PHE A 164 -23.10 -11.88 -5.01
C PHE A 164 -22.56 -13.25 -4.61
N ASN A 165 -22.71 -13.64 -3.35
CA ASN A 165 -22.23 -14.93 -2.87
C ASN A 165 -23.02 -16.11 -3.44
N ARG A 166 -22.43 -16.77 -4.44
CA ARG A 166 -22.90 -17.93 -5.20
C ARG A 166 -21.77 -18.98 -5.25
N PRO A 167 -21.50 -19.70 -4.15
CA PRO A 167 -20.41 -20.67 -4.09
C PRO A 167 -20.47 -21.75 -5.17
N GLU A 168 -21.67 -22.09 -5.65
CA GLU A 168 -21.92 -23.00 -6.77
C GLU A 168 -21.32 -22.53 -8.10
N ASP A 169 -21.20 -21.21 -8.28
CA ASP A 169 -20.60 -20.57 -9.46
C ASP A 169 -19.12 -20.21 -9.21
N ASN A 170 -18.58 -20.57 -8.05
CA ASN A 170 -17.29 -20.10 -7.55
C ASN A 170 -17.18 -18.56 -7.53
N LEU A 171 -18.29 -17.88 -7.23
CA LEU A 171 -18.35 -16.43 -7.05
C LEU A 171 -18.72 -16.13 -5.59
N TYR A 172 -17.85 -15.42 -4.90
CA TYR A 172 -18.05 -15.00 -3.52
C TYR A 172 -18.30 -13.48 -3.46
N GLY A 173 -19.00 -13.05 -2.42
CA GLY A 173 -19.36 -11.64 -2.26
C GLY A 173 -18.15 -10.72 -2.16
N SER A 174 -17.18 -11.12 -1.34
CA SER A 174 -15.95 -10.39 -1.08
C SER A 174 -14.79 -11.29 -0.69
N ILE A 175 -13.56 -10.81 -0.88
CA ILE A 175 -12.34 -11.42 -0.33
C ILE A 175 -11.68 -10.43 0.63
N PHE A 176 -11.30 -10.92 1.80
CA PHE A 176 -10.38 -10.28 2.74
C PHE A 176 -9.08 -11.09 2.83
N ALA A 177 -7.95 -10.42 3.08
CA ALA A 177 -6.64 -11.02 3.25
C ALA A 177 -6.32 -11.21 4.75
N CYS A 178 -7.01 -12.16 5.40
CA CYS A 178 -7.00 -12.32 6.85
C CYS A 178 -5.89 -13.23 7.39
N TYR A 179 -4.93 -13.67 6.57
CA TYR A 179 -3.83 -14.50 7.04
C TYR A 179 -3.00 -13.74 8.09
N PRO A 180 -2.70 -14.34 9.27
CA PRO A 180 -2.04 -13.66 10.39
C PRO A 180 -0.53 -13.50 10.16
N ASP A 181 -0.12 -12.71 9.17
CA ASP A 181 1.29 -12.40 8.87
C ASP A 181 1.88 -11.27 9.72
N GLY A 182 1.07 -10.62 10.57
CA GLY A 182 1.46 -9.49 11.40
C GLY A 182 1.59 -8.16 10.64
N HIS A 183 1.08 -8.10 9.41
CA HIS A 183 1.11 -6.90 8.57
C HIS A 183 -0.32 -6.47 8.21
N ASN A 184 -1.06 -7.32 7.48
CA ASN A 184 -2.38 -6.95 6.95
C ASN A 184 -3.42 -6.69 8.03
N THR A 185 -3.28 -7.38 9.17
CA THR A 185 -4.24 -7.29 10.27
C THR A 185 -4.27 -5.89 10.89
N VAL A 186 -3.11 -5.24 11.09
CA VAL A 186 -3.06 -3.83 11.52
C VAL A 186 -3.67 -2.90 10.48
N PHE A 187 -3.42 -3.16 9.19
CA PHE A 187 -3.90 -2.31 8.09
C PHE A 187 -5.43 -2.34 7.99
N ASP A 188 -6.02 -3.54 8.01
CA ASP A 188 -7.46 -3.75 8.04
C ASP A 188 -8.11 -3.02 9.21
N PHE A 189 -7.53 -3.14 10.41
CA PHE A 189 -8.02 -2.42 11.58
C PHE A 189 -7.96 -0.89 11.39
N CYS A 190 -6.85 -0.37 10.87
CA CYS A 190 -6.68 1.06 10.61
C CYS A 190 -7.71 1.57 9.60
N LEU A 191 -7.96 0.82 8.51
CA LEU A 191 -8.99 1.18 7.53
C LEU A 191 -10.39 1.20 8.14
N GLN A 192 -10.73 0.21 8.99
CA GLN A 192 -12.01 0.21 9.70
C GLN A 192 -12.14 1.41 10.67
N LEU A 193 -11.06 1.74 11.38
CA LEU A 193 -11.00 2.89 12.28
C LEU A 193 -11.18 4.22 11.54
N TRP A 194 -10.42 4.44 10.47
CA TRP A 194 -10.41 5.70 9.74
C TRP A 194 -11.69 5.95 8.95
N THR A 195 -12.29 4.90 8.36
CA THR A 195 -13.59 5.00 7.66
C THR A 195 -14.78 5.22 8.61
N ARG A 196 -14.54 5.14 9.93
CA ARG A 196 -15.48 5.54 11.01
C ARG A 196 -15.19 6.92 11.58
N GLY A 197 -14.16 7.60 11.08
CA GLY A 197 -13.74 8.92 11.54
C GLY A 197 -12.85 8.90 12.78
N GLY A 198 -12.36 7.73 13.20
CA GLY A 198 -11.38 7.62 14.27
C GLY A 198 -9.96 7.91 13.81
N SER A 199 -9.04 8.02 14.76
CA SER A 199 -7.60 8.21 14.53
C SER A 199 -6.84 7.21 15.38
N LEU A 200 -5.75 6.65 14.84
CA LEU A 200 -4.89 5.74 15.60
C LEU A 200 -4.08 6.47 16.68
N THR A 201 -3.90 7.78 16.53
CA THR A 201 -3.16 8.62 17.49
C THR A 201 -4.02 9.74 18.06
N ASP A 202 -3.76 10.10 19.32
CA ASP A 202 -4.30 11.28 19.95
C ASP A 202 -3.58 12.56 19.47
N LYS A 203 -4.04 13.72 19.96
CA LYS A 203 -3.46 15.03 19.63
C LYS A 203 -1.99 15.21 20.06
N ASN A 204 -1.49 14.35 20.95
CA ASN A 204 -0.12 14.38 21.44
C ASN A 204 0.76 13.34 20.72
N GLY A 205 0.19 12.56 19.80
CA GLY A 205 0.89 11.51 19.06
C GLY A 205 0.98 10.17 19.79
N PHE A 206 0.27 9.97 20.91
CA PHE A 206 0.17 8.66 21.57
C PHE A 206 -0.87 7.79 20.90
N ILE A 207 -0.67 6.47 20.89
CA ILE A 207 -1.66 5.55 20.33
C ILE A 207 -2.94 5.57 21.17
N GLN A 208 -4.08 5.73 20.49
CA GLN A 208 -5.41 5.77 21.09
C GLN A 208 -6.32 4.76 20.38
N LEU A 209 -6.41 3.55 20.94
CA LEU A 209 -7.31 2.50 20.49
C LEU A 209 -8.66 2.54 21.23
N ASN A 210 -8.69 2.93 22.50
CA ASN A 210 -9.93 2.87 23.30
C ASN A 210 -10.91 4.00 22.92
N THR A 211 -11.63 3.78 21.83
CA THR A 211 -12.58 4.69 21.19
C THR A 211 -13.80 3.92 20.66
N GLU A 212 -14.94 4.60 20.51
CA GLU A 212 -16.15 3.99 19.95
C GLU A 212 -15.93 3.55 18.50
N GLU A 213 -15.13 4.30 17.73
CA GLU A 213 -14.79 3.99 16.34
C GLU A 213 -13.97 2.70 16.22
N SER A 214 -13.00 2.49 17.12
CA SER A 214 -12.23 1.23 17.15
C SER A 214 -13.10 0.04 17.53
N ILE A 215 -13.99 0.18 18.52
CA ILE A 215 -14.90 -0.89 18.95
C ILE A 215 -15.86 -1.24 17.80
N SER A 216 -16.51 -0.24 17.20
CA SER A 216 -17.42 -0.43 16.07
C SER A 216 -16.72 -1.02 14.83
N GLY A 217 -15.49 -0.59 14.56
CA GLY A 217 -14.67 -1.15 13.48
C GLY A 217 -14.36 -2.62 13.69
N LEU A 218 -13.96 -2.98 14.91
CA LEU A 218 -13.60 -4.35 15.29
C LEU A 218 -14.83 -5.28 15.29
N ASP A 219 -15.98 -4.80 15.75
CA ASP A 219 -17.25 -5.53 15.70
C ASP A 219 -17.70 -5.81 14.26
N PHE A 220 -17.63 -4.81 13.39
CA PHE A 220 -17.93 -5.00 11.97
C PHE A 220 -16.97 -5.98 11.32
N TYR A 221 -15.66 -5.81 11.55
CA TYR A 221 -14.64 -6.69 10.96
C TYR A 221 -14.86 -8.14 11.39
N ARG A 222 -15.06 -8.39 12.70
CA ARG A 222 -15.44 -9.72 13.22
C ARG A 222 -16.67 -10.28 12.52
N LYS A 223 -17.74 -9.49 12.39
CA LYS A 223 -19.00 -9.91 11.77
C LYS A 223 -18.78 -10.33 10.33
N ILE A 224 -18.11 -9.49 9.53
CA ILE A 224 -18.02 -9.72 8.08
C ILE A 224 -17.07 -10.85 7.73
N VAL A 225 -15.88 -10.92 8.32
CA VAL A 225 -14.89 -11.96 7.97
C VAL A 225 -15.34 -13.37 8.38
N ASN A 226 -16.26 -13.46 9.35
CA ASN A 226 -16.88 -14.72 9.77
C ASN A 226 -18.20 -15.03 9.05
N ASP A 227 -18.72 -14.13 8.20
CA ASP A 227 -19.94 -14.37 7.45
C ASP A 227 -19.67 -15.20 6.18
N LYS A 228 -19.91 -16.50 6.30
CA LYS A 228 -19.81 -17.48 5.20
C LYS A 228 -20.76 -17.22 4.02
N THR A 229 -21.74 -16.34 4.21
CA THR A 229 -22.66 -15.92 3.14
C THR A 229 -22.19 -14.67 2.42
N ALA A 230 -21.08 -14.04 2.83
CA ALA A 230 -20.57 -12.80 2.25
C ALA A 230 -19.10 -12.90 1.79
N VAL A 231 -18.29 -13.72 2.46
CA VAL A 231 -16.83 -13.75 2.29
C VAL A 231 -16.36 -15.09 1.72
N HIS A 232 -15.31 -15.02 0.91
CA HIS A 232 -14.60 -16.17 0.39
C HIS A 232 -14.14 -17.11 1.52
N PRO A 233 -14.40 -18.44 1.43
CA PRO A 233 -14.15 -19.37 2.53
C PRO A 233 -12.68 -19.51 2.92
N LYS A 234 -11.76 -19.17 2.01
CA LYS A 234 -10.31 -19.18 2.24
C LYS A 234 -9.73 -17.83 2.68
N SER A 235 -10.54 -16.83 2.99
CA SER A 235 -10.00 -15.51 3.40
C SER A 235 -9.06 -15.58 4.62
N ALA A 236 -9.30 -16.51 5.55
CA ALA A 236 -8.38 -16.77 6.68
C ALA A 236 -7.02 -17.37 6.28
N GLU A 237 -6.91 -17.92 5.07
CA GLU A 237 -5.69 -18.53 4.52
C GLU A 237 -4.97 -17.59 3.54
N PHE A 238 -5.58 -16.46 3.18
CA PHE A 238 -5.06 -15.54 2.18
C PHE A 238 -4.31 -14.38 2.82
N GLU A 239 -3.05 -14.22 2.42
CA GLU A 239 -2.38 -12.91 2.47
C GLU A 239 -2.72 -12.10 1.21
N SER A 240 -2.24 -10.86 1.11
CA SER A 240 -2.68 -9.92 0.06
C SER A 240 -2.48 -10.44 -1.37
N VAL A 241 -1.37 -11.14 -1.64
CA VAL A 241 -1.06 -11.72 -2.95
C VAL A 241 -2.03 -12.84 -3.29
N ALA A 242 -2.24 -13.80 -2.40
CA ALA A 242 -3.20 -14.89 -2.58
C ALA A 242 -4.63 -14.36 -2.77
N ALA A 243 -5.04 -13.35 -2.00
CA ALA A 243 -6.33 -12.67 -2.18
C ALA A 243 -6.44 -12.00 -3.56
N GLY A 244 -5.39 -11.28 -4.00
CA GLY A 244 -5.33 -10.65 -5.31
C GLY A 244 -5.38 -11.66 -6.46
N ILE A 245 -4.72 -12.81 -6.32
CA ILE A 245 -4.76 -13.92 -7.30
C ILE A 245 -6.16 -14.52 -7.35
N ALA A 246 -6.79 -14.81 -6.21
CA ALA A 246 -8.17 -15.32 -6.18
C ALA A 246 -9.15 -14.35 -6.87
N PHE A 247 -9.01 -13.05 -6.59
CA PHE A 247 -9.80 -12.02 -7.27
C PHE A 247 -9.53 -12.00 -8.79
N SER A 248 -8.28 -12.10 -9.24
CA SER A 248 -7.94 -12.13 -10.67
C SER A 248 -8.49 -13.36 -11.40
N GLN A 249 -8.72 -14.45 -10.68
CA GLN A 249 -9.40 -15.66 -11.16
C GLN A 249 -10.93 -15.53 -11.17
N GLY A 250 -11.47 -14.38 -10.77
CA GLY A 250 -12.91 -14.10 -10.78
C GLY A 250 -13.66 -14.67 -9.60
N GLU A 251 -12.96 -15.05 -8.53
CA GLU A 251 -13.56 -15.71 -7.37
C GLU A 251 -14.40 -14.76 -6.51
N ALA A 252 -14.28 -13.44 -6.64
CA ALA A 252 -15.13 -12.52 -5.90
C ALA A 252 -15.60 -11.28 -6.67
N ALA A 253 -16.71 -10.73 -6.22
CA ALA A 253 -17.26 -9.49 -6.74
C ALA A 253 -16.54 -8.23 -6.21
N MET A 254 -16.01 -8.30 -4.98
CA MET A 254 -15.43 -7.18 -4.25
C MET A 254 -14.18 -7.60 -3.48
N MET A 255 -13.25 -6.67 -3.26
CA MET A 255 -12.04 -6.85 -2.47
C MET A 255 -11.56 -5.50 -1.94
N ILE A 256 -10.97 -5.47 -0.75
CA ILE A 256 -10.18 -4.34 -0.28
C ILE A 256 -8.74 -4.82 -0.23
N ASN A 257 -7.88 -4.17 -1.00
CA ASN A 257 -6.47 -4.56 -1.15
C ASN A 257 -5.70 -3.44 -1.85
N TRP A 258 -4.39 -3.64 -1.99
CA TRP A 258 -3.48 -2.73 -2.67
C TRP A 258 -3.84 -2.50 -4.14
N PHE A 259 -3.74 -1.25 -4.60
CA PHE A 259 -4.01 -0.85 -6.00
C PHE A 259 -3.25 -1.70 -7.03
N GLY A 260 -2.03 -2.15 -6.68
CA GLY A 260 -1.22 -3.03 -7.53
C GLY A 260 -1.93 -4.33 -7.92
N PHE A 261 -2.80 -4.89 -7.06
CA PHE A 261 -3.58 -6.09 -7.39
C PHE A 261 -4.73 -5.81 -8.35
N ALA A 262 -5.31 -4.60 -8.32
CA ALA A 262 -6.23 -4.17 -9.37
C ALA A 262 -5.46 -4.08 -10.69
N ALA A 263 -4.38 -3.29 -10.74
CA ALA A 263 -3.56 -3.14 -11.95
C ALA A 263 -3.10 -4.49 -12.54
N MET A 264 -2.68 -5.42 -11.69
CA MET A 264 -2.35 -6.80 -12.06
C MET A 264 -3.46 -7.49 -12.85
N CYS A 265 -4.73 -7.28 -12.47
CA CYS A 265 -5.88 -7.87 -13.16
C CYS A 265 -6.02 -7.41 -14.62
N GLU A 266 -5.50 -6.23 -14.97
CA GLU A 266 -5.54 -5.70 -16.33
C GLU A 266 -4.31 -6.11 -17.15
N VAL A 267 -3.15 -6.27 -16.51
CA VAL A 267 -1.90 -6.55 -17.22
C VAL A 267 -1.60 -8.05 -17.37
N ASP A 268 -1.95 -8.88 -16.38
CA ASP A 268 -1.72 -10.33 -16.45
C ASP A 268 -2.62 -10.97 -17.52
N ALA A 269 -2.01 -11.66 -18.48
CA ALA A 269 -2.71 -12.38 -19.53
C ALA A 269 -3.57 -13.54 -19.00
N ASN A 270 -3.29 -14.04 -17.80
CA ASN A 270 -4.04 -15.13 -17.16
C ASN A 270 -5.19 -14.63 -16.27
N SER A 271 -5.36 -13.32 -16.13
CA SER A 271 -6.48 -12.74 -15.40
C SER A 271 -7.80 -13.01 -16.11
N LYS A 272 -8.74 -13.67 -15.43
CA LYS A 272 -10.10 -13.94 -15.95
C LYS A 272 -11.01 -12.71 -15.84
N VAL A 273 -10.57 -11.70 -15.12
CA VAL A 273 -11.28 -10.45 -14.86
C VAL A 273 -10.65 -9.25 -15.58
N LYS A 274 -9.73 -9.49 -16.53
CA LYS A 274 -9.18 -8.44 -17.39
C LYS A 274 -10.28 -7.68 -18.12
N GLY A 275 -10.20 -6.35 -18.09
CA GLY A 275 -11.19 -5.41 -18.63
C GLY A 275 -12.46 -5.27 -17.79
N LYS A 276 -12.58 -6.00 -16.67
CA LYS A 276 -13.80 -6.13 -15.86
C LYS A 276 -13.65 -5.56 -14.44
N VAL A 277 -12.51 -4.95 -14.14
CA VAL A 277 -12.22 -4.37 -12.83
C VAL A 277 -12.34 -2.85 -12.87
N ASP A 278 -12.72 -2.29 -11.73
CA ASP A 278 -12.54 -0.89 -11.42
C ASP A 278 -12.17 -0.73 -9.93
N VAL A 279 -11.70 0.46 -9.57
CA VAL A 279 -11.37 0.82 -8.19
C VAL A 279 -12.17 2.03 -7.71
N GLY A 280 -12.31 2.13 -6.40
CA GLY A 280 -12.97 3.24 -5.73
C GLY A 280 -12.47 3.45 -4.30
N LEU A 281 -13.10 4.41 -3.65
CA LEU A 281 -12.92 4.67 -2.23
C LEU A 281 -13.54 3.53 -1.41
N LEU A 282 -12.98 3.29 -0.22
CA LEU A 282 -13.58 2.36 0.73
C LEU A 282 -14.95 2.86 1.19
N PRO A 283 -15.85 1.94 1.59
CA PRO A 283 -17.06 2.34 2.28
C PRO A 283 -16.73 3.08 3.59
N ALA A 284 -17.56 4.05 3.95
CA ALA A 284 -17.44 4.81 5.20
C ALA A 284 -18.76 4.86 5.95
N VAL A 285 -18.71 5.17 7.25
CA VAL A 285 -19.92 5.48 8.00
C VAL A 285 -20.51 6.79 7.48
N GLU A 286 -21.84 6.88 7.47
CA GLU A 286 -22.55 8.05 6.99
C GLU A 286 -22.03 9.35 7.65
N GLY A 287 -21.79 10.37 6.83
CA GLY A 287 -21.24 11.65 7.28
C GLY A 287 -19.74 11.64 7.61
N LYS A 288 -19.02 10.53 7.40
CA LYS A 288 -17.56 10.44 7.53
C LYS A 288 -16.90 10.33 6.16
N ASN A 289 -15.61 10.67 6.13
CA ASN A 289 -14.79 10.50 4.93
C ASN A 289 -14.38 9.03 4.79
N SER A 290 -14.15 8.60 3.54
CA SER A 290 -13.39 7.37 3.28
C SER A 290 -11.95 7.53 3.77
N ALA A 291 -11.25 6.42 3.84
CA ALA A 291 -9.81 6.36 4.01
C ALA A 291 -9.18 5.48 2.94
N SER A 292 -7.88 5.67 2.74
CA SER A 292 -6.99 4.73 2.09
C SER A 292 -5.75 4.57 2.97
N LEU A 293 -5.11 3.41 2.96
CA LEU A 293 -3.85 3.20 3.65
C LEU A 293 -2.71 3.31 2.65
N ASN A 294 -1.70 4.11 2.97
CA ASN A 294 -0.58 4.36 2.08
C ASN A 294 0.74 3.85 2.67
N VAL A 295 1.36 2.92 1.95
CA VAL A 295 2.74 2.45 2.15
C VAL A 295 3.41 2.47 0.79
N TYR A 296 4.57 3.10 0.70
CA TYR A 296 5.25 3.32 -0.58
C TYR A 296 6.75 3.08 -0.46
N TRP A 297 7.41 3.00 -1.60
CA TRP A 297 8.84 2.71 -1.70
C TRP A 297 9.62 3.94 -2.12
N LEU A 298 10.74 4.13 -1.45
CA LEU A 298 11.67 5.22 -1.66
C LEU A 298 12.95 4.70 -2.31
N TYR A 299 13.49 5.51 -3.21
CA TYR A 299 14.92 5.49 -3.44
C TYR A 299 15.61 6.31 -2.34
N THR A 300 16.58 5.71 -1.68
CA THR A 300 17.40 6.35 -0.64
C THR A 300 18.87 6.28 -1.04
N ILE A 301 19.65 7.28 -0.64
CA ILE A 301 21.11 7.27 -0.78
C ILE A 301 21.71 6.88 0.56
N ALA A 302 22.62 5.92 0.56
CA ALA A 302 23.28 5.45 1.76
C ALA A 302 24.16 6.54 2.38
N LYS A 303 24.11 6.70 3.71
CA LYS A 303 24.94 7.68 4.43
C LYS A 303 26.43 7.46 4.22
N GLY A 304 26.85 6.19 4.18
CA GLY A 304 28.23 5.76 3.99
C GLY A 304 28.69 5.72 2.54
N SER A 305 27.80 5.98 1.56
CA SER A 305 28.18 5.95 0.14
C SER A 305 29.30 6.95 -0.16
N LYS A 306 30.25 6.53 -1.00
CA LYS A 306 31.30 7.39 -1.56
C LYS A 306 30.88 8.04 -2.88
N ASN A 307 29.75 7.62 -3.44
CA ASN A 307 29.26 7.99 -4.78
C ASN A 307 28.00 8.88 -4.71
N LYS A 308 27.85 9.73 -3.68
CA LYS A 308 26.59 10.44 -3.40
C LYS A 308 26.11 11.35 -4.53
N ASP A 309 27.03 12.06 -5.18
CA ASP A 309 26.67 12.93 -6.32
C ASP A 309 26.15 12.11 -7.51
N LEU A 310 26.84 11.00 -7.85
CA LEU A 310 26.40 10.05 -8.87
C LEU A 310 25.07 9.41 -8.52
N ALA A 311 24.91 8.99 -7.26
CA ALA A 311 23.68 8.38 -6.77
C ALA A 311 22.50 9.34 -6.92
N TYR A 312 22.67 10.60 -6.51
CA TYR A 312 21.60 11.59 -6.62
C TYR A 312 21.28 11.94 -8.08
N ASP A 313 22.27 12.04 -8.95
CA ASP A 313 22.05 12.29 -10.38
C ASP A 313 21.29 11.13 -11.03
N PHE A 314 21.64 9.89 -10.70
CA PHE A 314 20.87 8.71 -11.11
C PHE A 314 19.45 8.71 -10.54
N LEU A 315 19.24 9.06 -9.27
CA LEU A 315 17.88 9.16 -8.70
C LEU A 315 17.01 10.15 -9.46
N ARG A 316 17.54 11.33 -9.84
CA ARG A 316 16.79 12.28 -10.66
C ARG A 316 16.40 11.69 -12.01
N PHE A 317 17.30 10.95 -12.65
CA PHE A 317 17.03 10.28 -13.92
C PHE A 317 15.93 9.21 -13.74
N ALA A 318 16.08 8.34 -12.76
CA ALA A 318 15.14 7.26 -12.46
C ALA A 318 13.74 7.73 -12.00
N LEU A 319 13.58 9.02 -11.68
CA LEU A 319 12.34 9.64 -11.20
C LEU A 319 11.76 10.66 -12.19
N ALA A 320 12.34 10.80 -13.38
CA ALA A 320 11.75 11.63 -14.43
C ALA A 320 10.46 10.99 -14.97
N GLN A 321 9.63 11.79 -15.65
CA GLN A 321 8.31 11.34 -16.12
C GLN A 321 8.38 10.06 -16.96
N GLU A 322 9.37 9.98 -17.85
CA GLU A 322 9.57 8.83 -18.73
C GLU A 322 9.90 7.55 -17.94
N GLN A 323 10.78 7.64 -16.94
CA GLN A 323 11.18 6.49 -16.13
C GLN A 323 10.05 6.02 -15.21
N ASP A 324 9.27 6.94 -14.63
CA ASP A 324 8.11 6.60 -13.81
C ASP A 324 7.02 5.89 -14.65
N LYS A 325 6.78 6.37 -15.88
CA LYS A 325 5.93 5.68 -16.87
C LYS A 325 6.49 4.31 -17.25
N GLN A 326 7.79 4.23 -17.54
CA GLN A 326 8.43 2.97 -17.90
C GLN A 326 8.34 1.94 -16.76
N LEU A 327 8.60 2.34 -15.51
CA LEU A 327 8.38 1.49 -14.33
C LEU A 327 6.95 0.96 -14.28
N THR A 328 5.97 1.82 -14.59
CA THR A 328 4.56 1.43 -14.62
C THR A 328 4.28 0.39 -15.70
N MET A 329 4.87 0.54 -16.89
CA MET A 329 4.77 -0.43 -17.97
C MET A 329 5.48 -1.75 -17.68
N GLU A 330 6.50 -1.76 -16.82
CA GLU A 330 7.10 -3.02 -16.32
C GLU A 330 6.21 -3.73 -15.27
N GLY A 331 5.16 -3.07 -14.76
CA GLY A 331 4.25 -3.62 -13.74
C GLY A 331 4.42 -3.04 -12.34
N GLY A 332 5.26 -2.02 -12.16
CA GLY A 332 5.24 -1.20 -10.95
C GLY A 332 4.06 -0.21 -10.96
N ILE A 333 3.87 0.51 -9.87
CA ILE A 333 2.93 1.63 -9.80
C ILE A 333 3.75 2.91 -9.60
N GLY A 334 3.91 3.69 -10.67
CA GLY A 334 4.60 4.98 -10.64
C GLY A 334 3.93 5.98 -9.69
N CYS A 335 4.74 6.90 -9.18
CA CYS A 335 4.35 7.88 -8.16
C CYS A 335 3.99 9.25 -8.74
N ARG A 336 4.22 9.48 -10.04
CA ARG A 336 4.01 10.80 -10.63
C ARG A 336 2.57 11.01 -11.05
N ILE A 337 2.08 12.20 -10.75
CA ILE A 337 0.77 12.70 -11.21
C ILE A 337 0.68 12.67 -12.75
N SER A 338 1.78 12.95 -13.45
CA SER A 338 1.82 12.86 -14.92
C SER A 338 1.58 11.43 -15.41
N THR A 339 2.14 10.42 -14.73
CA THR A 339 1.95 9.01 -15.07
C THR A 339 0.54 8.55 -14.72
N TRP A 340 -0.02 9.02 -13.60
CA TRP A 340 -1.41 8.75 -13.21
C TRP A 340 -2.40 9.16 -14.28
N ASN A 341 -2.15 10.28 -14.96
CA ASN A 341 -2.99 10.83 -16.02
C ASN A 341 -2.52 10.46 -17.43
N ASP A 342 -1.51 9.62 -17.60
CA ASP A 342 -0.99 9.28 -18.91
C ASP A 342 -2.04 8.48 -19.71
N PRO A 343 -2.37 8.89 -20.95
CA PRO A 343 -3.41 8.22 -21.75
C PRO A 343 -3.07 6.77 -22.14
N GLU A 344 -1.80 6.42 -22.31
CA GLU A 344 -1.38 5.07 -22.67
C GLU A 344 -1.47 4.14 -21.45
N ILE A 345 -1.06 4.64 -20.28
CA ILE A 345 -1.27 3.93 -19.01
C ILE A 345 -2.75 3.70 -18.77
N ASN A 346 -3.59 4.73 -18.91
CA ASN A 346 -5.03 4.60 -18.71
C ASN A 346 -5.73 3.81 -19.84
N ALA A 347 -5.14 3.65 -21.02
CA ALA A 347 -5.66 2.70 -22.01
C ALA A 347 -5.47 1.25 -21.55
N THR A 348 -4.41 0.97 -20.78
CA THR A 348 -4.07 -0.37 -20.28
C THR A 348 -4.71 -0.65 -18.92
N ILE A 349 -4.69 0.32 -18.00
CA ILE A 349 -5.26 0.26 -16.65
C ILE A 349 -6.26 1.43 -16.53
N PRO A 350 -7.53 1.26 -16.92
CA PRO A 350 -8.49 2.37 -17.10
C PRO A 350 -8.75 3.27 -15.91
N TYR A 351 -8.39 2.82 -14.72
CA TYR A 351 -8.63 3.51 -13.46
C TYR A 351 -7.34 4.02 -12.80
N TYR A 352 -6.22 4.06 -13.54
CA TYR A 352 -4.94 4.52 -13.02
C TYR A 352 -4.97 5.98 -12.53
N HIS A 353 -5.72 6.84 -13.22
CA HIS A 353 -5.98 8.22 -12.79
C HIS A 353 -6.68 8.33 -11.43
N LYS A 354 -7.35 7.27 -10.94
CA LYS A 354 -8.00 7.28 -9.62
C LYS A 354 -7.01 7.23 -8.45
N LEU A 355 -5.70 7.01 -8.69
CA LEU A 355 -4.67 7.18 -7.66
C LEU A 355 -4.70 8.58 -7.04
N GLU A 356 -5.07 9.63 -7.81
CA GLU A 356 -5.28 10.97 -7.26
C GLU A 356 -6.31 10.97 -6.13
N MET A 357 -7.51 10.43 -6.38
CA MET A 357 -8.59 10.41 -5.39
C MET A 357 -8.24 9.54 -4.18
N LEU A 358 -7.51 8.44 -4.39
CA LEU A 358 -7.08 7.56 -3.30
C LEU A 358 -6.09 8.29 -2.38
N HIS A 359 -5.19 9.08 -2.96
CA HIS A 359 -4.23 9.86 -2.19
C HIS A 359 -4.80 11.10 -1.50
N GLU A 360 -5.94 11.62 -1.93
CA GLU A 360 -6.64 12.69 -1.21
C GLU A 360 -7.13 12.24 0.17
N VAL A 361 -7.41 10.94 0.34
CA VAL A 361 -7.88 10.32 1.59
C VAL A 361 -6.87 9.34 2.20
N ALA A 362 -5.63 9.35 1.70
CA ALA A 362 -4.58 8.47 2.18
C ALA A 362 -4.11 8.85 3.58
N ASN A 363 -4.22 7.89 4.50
CA ASN A 363 -3.65 7.91 5.83
C ASN A 363 -2.41 7.02 5.88
N MET A 364 -1.60 7.23 6.90
CA MET A 364 -0.35 6.52 7.11
C MET A 364 -0.29 6.00 8.54
N LEU A 365 0.48 4.95 8.73
CA LEU A 365 0.82 4.49 10.06
C LEU A 365 1.71 5.53 10.77
N PRO A 366 1.59 5.67 12.10
CA PRO A 366 2.40 6.60 12.85
C PRO A 366 3.87 6.17 12.84
N GLN A 367 4.76 7.13 12.61
CA GLN A 367 6.19 6.89 12.70
C GLN A 367 6.60 6.83 14.19
N LYS A 368 6.70 5.62 14.73
CA LYS A 368 7.13 5.34 16.11
C LYS A 368 8.27 4.33 16.16
N GLN A 369 9.25 4.53 17.04
CA GLN A 369 10.40 3.62 17.21
C GLN A 369 9.99 2.22 17.67
N ASN A 370 8.97 2.16 18.51
CA ASN A 370 8.39 0.93 19.06
C ASN A 370 7.20 0.43 18.23
N TRP A 371 7.02 0.90 16.98
CA TRP A 371 5.87 0.58 16.15
C TRP A 371 5.68 -0.93 15.97
N ALA A 372 6.74 -1.71 15.73
CA ALA A 372 6.63 -3.17 15.60
C ALA A 372 6.02 -3.84 16.84
N ALA A 373 6.34 -3.35 18.05
CA ALA A 373 5.74 -3.87 19.28
C ALA A 373 4.28 -3.44 19.46
N ILE A 374 3.94 -2.22 19.03
CA ILE A 374 2.56 -1.71 19.01
C ILE A 374 1.71 -2.52 18.01
N ALA A 375 2.22 -2.71 16.80
CA ALA A 375 1.58 -3.47 15.73
C ALA A 375 1.25 -4.89 16.19
N ALA A 376 2.19 -5.58 16.83
CA ALA A 376 1.96 -6.92 17.37
C ALA A 376 0.81 -6.99 18.41
N ILE A 377 0.62 -5.93 19.22
CA ILE A 377 -0.50 -5.84 20.17
C ILE A 377 -1.81 -5.64 19.42
N ILE A 378 -1.83 -4.78 18.40
CA ILE A 378 -3.02 -4.57 17.55
C ILE A 378 -3.38 -5.86 16.80
N ASP A 379 -2.39 -6.56 16.24
CA ASP A 379 -2.59 -7.83 15.57
C ASP A 379 -3.22 -8.86 16.49
N GLN A 380 -2.67 -9.03 17.69
CA GLN A 380 -3.23 -9.95 18.67
C GLN A 380 -4.68 -9.58 19.04
N MET A 381 -4.98 -8.29 19.21
CA MET A 381 -6.33 -7.80 19.49
C MET A 381 -7.31 -8.18 18.37
N VAL A 382 -6.93 -7.95 17.12
CA VAL A 382 -7.79 -8.28 15.96
C VAL A 382 -7.95 -9.78 15.80
N LEU A 383 -6.88 -10.56 15.96
CA LEU A 383 -6.96 -12.02 15.92
C LEU A 383 -7.85 -12.57 17.02
N GLN A 384 -7.80 -12.00 18.22
CA GLN A 384 -8.72 -12.37 19.30
C GLN A 384 -10.16 -11.98 18.97
N ALA A 385 -10.40 -10.83 18.35
CA ALA A 385 -11.74 -10.43 17.92
C ALA A 385 -12.32 -11.38 16.88
N VAL A 386 -11.52 -11.79 15.90
CA VAL A 386 -11.97 -12.67 14.81
C VAL A 386 -12.18 -14.11 15.29
N ASN A 387 -11.35 -14.61 16.20
CA ASN A 387 -11.34 -16.02 16.61
C ASN A 387 -12.05 -16.32 17.93
N THR A 388 -12.57 -15.30 18.64
CA THR A 388 -13.23 -15.48 19.95
C THR A 388 -14.49 -14.64 20.09
N GLU A 389 -15.29 -14.96 21.12
CA GLU A 389 -16.48 -14.21 21.50
C GLU A 389 -16.18 -13.08 22.51
N THR A 390 -14.90 -12.78 22.78
CA THR A 390 -14.54 -11.71 23.72
C THR A 390 -15.06 -10.38 23.20
N PRO A 391 -15.78 -9.57 24.00
CA PRO A 391 -16.30 -8.28 23.52
C PRO A 391 -15.19 -7.35 23.03
N SER A 392 -15.42 -6.66 21.90
CA SER A 392 -14.44 -5.75 21.30
C SER A 392 -14.02 -4.63 22.25
N GLU A 393 -14.94 -4.13 23.10
CA GLU A 393 -14.63 -3.16 24.17
C GLU A 393 -13.54 -3.67 25.13
N ALA A 394 -13.64 -4.94 25.56
CA ALA A 394 -12.65 -5.53 26.47
C ALA A 394 -11.29 -5.73 25.78
N LEU A 395 -11.29 -6.16 24.52
CA LEU A 395 -10.07 -6.37 23.73
C LEU A 395 -9.33 -5.06 23.49
N VAL A 396 -10.05 -4.02 23.08
CA VAL A 396 -9.51 -2.69 22.83
C VAL A 396 -8.96 -2.08 24.12
N LEU A 397 -9.67 -2.23 25.25
CA LEU A 397 -9.22 -1.74 26.55
C LEU A 397 -7.92 -2.43 27.00
N ASP A 398 -7.83 -3.76 26.85
CA ASP A 398 -6.63 -4.52 27.18
C ASP A 398 -5.45 -4.10 26.29
N ALA A 399 -5.65 -4.05 24.97
CA ALA A 399 -4.64 -3.62 24.01
C ALA A 399 -4.12 -2.21 24.31
N GLN A 400 -5.01 -1.25 24.61
CA GLN A 400 -4.62 0.09 25.04
C GLN A 400 -3.77 0.04 26.32
N GLY A 401 -4.16 -0.77 27.31
CA GLY A 401 -3.42 -0.94 28.55
C GLY A 401 -2.02 -1.54 28.36
N GLN A 402 -1.85 -2.42 27.38
CA GLN A 402 -0.54 -2.95 26.98
C GLN A 402 0.31 -1.88 26.26
N ILE A 403 -0.28 -1.15 25.32
CA ILE A 403 0.40 -0.10 24.55
C ILE A 403 0.87 1.04 25.46
N ASN A 404 0.06 1.48 26.42
CA ASN A 404 0.43 2.52 27.39
C ASN A 404 1.69 2.18 28.22
N LYS A 405 2.07 0.90 28.32
CA LYS A 405 3.30 0.48 29.02
C LYS A 405 4.55 0.66 28.18
N ILE A 406 4.40 0.66 26.85
CA ILE A 406 5.51 0.68 25.88
C ILE A 406 5.59 1.99 25.08
N ASP A 407 4.49 2.71 24.92
CA ASP A 407 4.40 4.01 24.23
C ASP A 407 4.60 5.12 25.27
N LYS A 408 5.86 5.52 25.49
CA LYS A 408 6.29 6.48 26.52
C LYS A 408 6.84 7.76 25.91
#